data_AF-A0A924M6N7-F1
#
_entry.id   AF-A0A924M6N7-F1
#
_cell.length_a   1.000
_cell.length_b   1.000
_cell.length_c   1.000
_cell.angle_alpha   90.00
_cell.angle_beta   90.00
_cell.angle_gamma   90.00
#
_symmetry.space_group_name_H-M   'P 1'
#
loop_
_entity.id
_entity.type
_entity.pdbx_description
1 polymer ?
#
loop_
_entity_poly.entity_id
_entity_poly.type
_entity_poly.pdbx_seq_one_letter_code
_entity_poly.pdbx_strand_id
1 'polypeptide(L)' 'VGEFGIVLMLGGNLPGQTRVLSVQIYDHVEALEYTQAHWLAGGLMVLAFATLLCLHWLQPKKAE' A
#
# COMPACT_ATOMS: atom_id res chain seq x y z
N VAL A 1 3.25 11.87 -3.83
CA VAL A 1 2.05 12.61 -3.34
C VAL A 1 0.92 12.62 -4.37
N GLY A 2 1.17 12.86 -5.66
CA GLY A 2 0.12 12.79 -6.71
C GLY A 2 -0.22 11.39 -7.25
N GLU A 3 0.61 10.38 -6.99
CA GLU A 3 0.44 9.02 -7.55
C GLU A 3 -0.78 8.30 -6.97
N PHE A 4 -1.07 8.46 -5.67
CA PHE A 4 -2.23 7.85 -5.01
C PHE A 4 -3.57 8.37 -5.56
N GLY A 5 -3.65 9.67 -5.86
CA GLY A 5 -4.85 10.29 -6.43
C GLY A 5 -5.14 9.82 -7.85
N ILE A 6 -4.10 9.65 -8.68
CA ILE A 6 -4.23 9.08 -10.03
C ILE A 6 -4.69 7.62 -9.98
N VAL A 7 -4.15 6.82 -9.06
CA VAL A 7 -4.54 5.42 -8.90
C VAL A 7 -6.00 5.29 -8.46
N LEU A 8 -6.52 6.21 -7.64
CA LEU A 8 -7.92 6.21 -7.24
C LEU A 8 -8.86 6.72 -8.35
N MET A 9 -8.40 7.67 -9.17
CA MET A 9 -9.16 8.20 -10.30
C MET A 9 -9.16 7.28 -11.54
N LEU A 10 -8.11 6.48 -11.74
CA LEU A 10 -7.96 5.58 -12.89
C LEU A 10 -8.21 4.10 -12.55
N GLY A 11 -7.94 3.71 -11.30
CA GLY A 11 -8.18 2.37 -10.79
C GLY A 11 -9.65 2.19 -10.44
N GLY A 12 -10.44 1.72 -11.41
CA GLY A 12 -11.85 1.39 -11.18
C GLY A 12 -12.03 0.43 -9.98
N ASN A 13 -13.12 0.61 -9.22
CA ASN A 13 -13.42 -0.18 -8.01
C ASN A 13 -14.05 -1.56 -8.33
N LEU A 14 -13.66 -2.23 -9.42
CA LEU A 14 -14.17 -3.56 -9.73
C LEU A 14 -13.57 -4.59 -8.75
N PRO A 15 -14.38 -5.23 -7.89
CA PRO A 15 -13.90 -6.18 -6.89
C PRO A 15 -13.27 -7.39 -7.60
N GLY A 16 -11.99 -7.64 -7.32
CA GLY A 16 -11.26 -8.81 -7.81
C GLY A 16 -10.56 -8.68 -9.17
N GLN A 17 -10.68 -7.54 -9.88
CA GLN A 17 -9.97 -7.35 -11.17
C GLN A 17 -9.01 -6.16 -11.16
N THR A 18 -9.42 -5.01 -10.63
CA THR A 18 -8.61 -3.77 -10.69
C THR A 18 -8.51 -3.06 -9.34
N ARG A 19 -9.01 -3.69 -8.27
CA ARG A 19 -9.02 -3.12 -6.92
C ARG A 19 -7.63 -3.14 -6.32
N VAL A 20 -7.03 -1.96 -6.22
CA VAL A 20 -5.78 -1.74 -5.48
C VAL A 20 -6.02 -1.75 -3.97
N LEU A 21 -5.02 -2.18 -3.20
CA LEU A 21 -5.09 -2.23 -1.73
C LEU A 21 -5.34 -0.87 -1.09
N SER A 22 -4.89 0.22 -1.74
CA SER A 22 -5.15 1.60 -1.31
C SER A 22 -6.64 1.96 -1.32
N VAL A 23 -7.41 1.47 -2.29
CA VAL A 23 -8.86 1.70 -2.40
C VAL A 23 -9.60 0.90 -1.34
N GLN A 24 -9.16 -0.32 -0.99
CA GLN A 24 -9.76 -1.06 0.13
C GLN A 24 -9.60 -0.33 1.47
N ILE A 25 -8.42 0.23 1.74
CA ILE A 25 -8.21 0.99 2.99
C ILE A 25 -9.13 2.21 3.02
N TYR A 26 -9.31 2.90 1.89
CA TYR A 26 -10.25 4.01 1.77
C TYR A 26 -11.69 3.59 2.05
N ASP A 27 -12.15 2.49 1.44
CA ASP A 27 -13.49 1.93 1.68
C ASP A 27 -13.72 1.59 3.16
N HIS A 28 -12.74 0.98 3.85
CA HIS A 28 -12.88 0.66 5.28
C HIS A 28 -12.89 1.93 6.16
N VAL A 29 -12.18 2.99 5.77
CA VAL A 29 -12.24 4.28 6.47
C VAL A 29 -13.60 4.95 6.26
N GLU A 30 -14.14 4.92 5.04
CA GLU A 30 -15.46 5.48 4.70
C GLU A 30 -16.60 4.71 5.37
N ALA A 31 -16.48 3.39 5.47
CA ALA A 31 -17.40 2.51 6.19
C ALA A 31 -17.28 2.60 7.73
N LEU A 32 -16.43 3.49 8.27
CA LEU A 32 -16.13 3.66 9.70
C LEU A 32 -15.54 2.39 10.37
N GLU A 33 -15.03 1.44 9.58
CA GLU A 33 -14.40 0.21 10.03
C GLU A 33 -12.90 0.39 10.28
N TYR A 34 -12.55 1.31 11.18
CA TYR A 34 -11.16 1.69 11.44
C TYR A 34 -10.25 0.51 11.84
N THR A 35 -10.78 -0.49 12.56
CA THR A 35 -10.01 -1.67 12.96
C THR A 35 -9.46 -2.44 11.75
N GLN A 36 -10.28 -2.65 10.71
CA GLN A 36 -9.84 -3.33 9.49
C GLN A 36 -8.91 -2.44 8.66
N ALA A 37 -9.21 -1.14 8.58
CA ALA A 37 -8.33 -0.17 7.92
C ALA A 37 -6.93 -0.14 8.55
N HIS A 38 -6.83 -0.16 9.88
CA HIS A 38 -5.56 -0.18 10.60
C HIS A 38 -4.77 -1.47 10.39
N TRP A 39 -5.43 -2.63 10.35
CA TRP A 39 -4.77 -3.90 10.05
C TRP A 39 -4.17 -3.92 8.63
N LEU A 40 -4.93 -3.48 7.63
CA LEU A 40 -4.46 -3.40 6.25
C LEU A 40 -3.32 -2.38 6.08
N ALA A 41 -3.46 -1.19 6.67
CA ALA A 41 -2.42 -0.16 6.64
C ALA A 41 -1.14 -0.62 7.37
N GLY A 42 -1.29 -1.27 8.53
CA GLY A 42 -0.17 -1.85 9.27
C GLY A 42 0.56 -2.93 8.47
N GLY A 43 -0.17 -3.82 7.80
CA GLY A 43 0.40 -4.83 6.92
C GLY A 43 1.20 -4.23 5.76
N LEU A 44 0.64 -3.22 5.09
CA LEU A 44 1.37 -2.50 4.01
C LEU A 44 2.62 -1.80 4.52
N MET A 45 2.57 -1.21 5.72
CA MET A 45 3.73 -0.56 6.33
C MET A 45 4.85 -1.56 6.62
N VAL A 46 4.52 -2.71 7.21
CA VAL A 46 5.48 -3.78 7.47
C VAL A 46 6.07 -4.31 6.16
N LEU A 47 5.24 -4.52 5.13
CA LEU A 47 5.70 -4.98 3.82
C LEU A 47 6.66 -3.98 3.16
N ALA A 48 6.30 -2.69 3.14
CA ALA A 48 7.14 -1.64 2.58
C ALA A 48 8.48 -1.53 3.34
N PHE A 49 8.42 -1.56 4.68
CA PHE A 49 9.62 -1.54 5.52
C PHE A 49 10.50 -2.76 5.29
N ALA A 50 9.92 -3.96 5.26
CA ALA A 50 10.64 -5.20 5.00
C ALA A 50 11.28 -5.20 3.61
N THR A 51 10.60 -4.67 2.59
CA THR A 51 11.13 -4.53 1.23
C THR A 51 12.32 -3.59 1.20
N LEU A 52 12.21 -2.42 1.83
CA LEU A 52 13.32 -1.46 1.93
C LEU A 52 14.51 -2.02 2.72
N LEU A 53 14.24 -2.70 3.84
CA LEU A 53 15.26 -3.33 4.67
C LEU A 53 15.96 -4.47 3.91
N CYS A 54 15.20 -5.28 3.17
CA CYS A 54 15.72 -6.33 2.31
C CYS A 54 16.60 -5.73 1.18
N LEU A 55 16.12 -4.69 0.50
CA LEU A 55 16.92 -3.98 -0.51
C LEU A 55 18.20 -3.41 0.09
N HIS A 56 18.14 -2.81 1.29
CA HIS A 56 19.31 -2.24 1.95
C HIS A 56 20.32 -3.31 2.37
N TRP A 57 19.86 -4.46 2.86
CA TRP A 57 20.75 -5.58 3.21
C TRP A 57 21.32 -6.29 1.99
N LEU A 58 20.55 -6.40 0.91
CA LEU A 58 20.98 -7.04 -0.33
C LEU A 58 21.79 -6.11 -1.22
N GLN A 59 21.80 -4.79 -0.96
CA GLN A 59 22.67 -3.86 -1.65
C GLN A 59 24.13 -4.23 -1.34
N PRO A 60 24.86 -4.82 -2.30
CA PRO A 60 26.29 -4.96 -2.12
C PRO A 60 26.83 -3.54 -2.05
N LYS A 61 27.61 -3.21 -1.02
CA LYS A 61 28.31 -1.92 -0.95
C LYS A 61 29.01 -1.73 -2.28
N LYS A 62 28.52 -0.79 -3.09
CA LYS A 62 29.23 -0.34 -4.27
C LYS A 62 30.48 0.32 -3.73
N ALA A 63 31.59 -0.42 -3.74
CA ALA A 63 32.89 0.11 -3.41
C ALA A 63 33.18 1.20 -4.45
N GLU A 64 33.13 2.45 -3.99
CA GLU A 64 33.61 3.61 -4.73
C GLU A 64 35.13 3.58 -4.80
#